data_AF-A0A3S0Z9U7-F1
#
_entry.id   AF-A0A3S0Z9U7-F1
#
_cell.length_a   1.000
_cell.length_b   1.000
_cell.length_c   1.000
_cell.angle_alpha   90.00
_cell.angle_beta   90.00
_cell.angle_gamma   90.00
#
_symmetry.space_group_name_H-M   'P 1'
#
loop_
_entity.id
_entity.type
_entity.pdbx_description
1 polymer ?
#
loop_
_entity_poly.entity_id
_entity_poly.type
_entity_poly.pdbx_seq_one_letter_code
_entity_poly.pdbx_strand_id
1 'polypeptide(L)'
;MSLRVIKHTRDPLELIERMLNKTTLVTQRVGHDQIMDIGDSILAASRTDDHSDRERAMQEAVEAAETRATRELRAALRRQRTEKDEERTRALEKQKWYAERLAARVSQQRDRAEAERVKELRKQLGEEKEEALRNQWEECERLKEEAVEEACTALRKRLRDEFAVEREKAIADALRIAREGFKKREQDVIARTRQECEEEARLEAERVAALHKAEVDGLNLRYSILERKYNKELAHKQRVEKDFRALQEDYQRFMDYTDGRFHSDYLMRLRYMGMMLAKKEISTVTYEDIEPILDKRKKA
;
A
#
# COMPACT_ATOMS: atom_id res chain seq x y z
N MET A 1 33.64 -0.76 -119.21
CA MET A 1 32.79 -1.38 -120.25
C MET A 1 31.69 -0.40 -120.66
N SER A 2 31.92 0.42 -121.68
CA SER A 2 30.92 0.96 -122.61
C SER A 2 31.67 1.77 -123.66
N LEU A 3 31.92 1.12 -124.80
CA LEU A 3 32.58 1.62 -126.00
C LEU A 3 31.51 2.07 -126.99
N ARG A 4 31.69 3.22 -127.66
CA ARG A 4 31.11 3.54 -128.98
C ARG A 4 31.95 4.68 -129.59
N VAL A 5 33.00 4.35 -130.35
CA VAL A 5 33.03 4.04 -131.81
C VAL A 5 32.97 5.31 -132.66
N ILE A 6 34.17 5.74 -133.04
CA ILE A 6 34.49 6.63 -134.17
C ILE A 6 34.20 5.87 -135.47
N LYS A 7 33.52 6.48 -136.44
CA LYS A 7 33.46 6.00 -137.82
C LYS A 7 34.15 6.99 -138.76
N HIS A 8 35.06 6.45 -139.54
CA HIS A 8 35.89 7.10 -140.53
C HIS A 8 35.23 7.09 -141.92
N THR A 9 35.59 8.12 -142.71
CA THR A 9 35.81 8.13 -144.17
C THR A 9 34.67 7.79 -145.14
N ARG A 10 34.34 8.76 -146.01
CA ARG A 10 34.04 8.53 -147.43
C ARG A 10 34.89 9.46 -148.29
N ASP A 11 35.38 8.89 -149.39
CA ASP A 11 36.55 9.27 -150.18
C ASP A 11 36.42 10.56 -151.02
N PRO A 12 37.54 11.26 -151.28
CA PRO A 12 37.61 12.55 -151.97
C PRO A 12 37.52 12.51 -153.52
N LEU A 13 37.32 11.35 -154.14
CA LEU A 13 37.30 11.22 -155.62
C LEU A 13 35.91 11.38 -156.27
N GLU A 14 34.80 11.08 -155.56
CA GLU A 14 33.43 11.34 -156.06
C GLU A 14 33.04 12.83 -156.04
N LEU A 15 33.78 13.66 -155.29
CA LEU A 15 33.52 15.09 -155.17
C LEU A 15 34.02 15.88 -156.38
N ILE A 16 35.06 15.39 -157.06
CA ILE A 16 35.71 16.08 -158.19
C ILE A 16 34.95 15.84 -159.51
N GLU A 17 34.39 14.65 -159.73
CA GLU A 17 33.56 14.37 -160.92
C GLU A 17 32.20 15.09 -160.91
N ARG A 18 31.67 15.45 -159.73
CA ARG A 18 30.44 16.25 -159.63
C ARG A 18 30.65 17.75 -159.87
N MET A 19 31.87 18.26 -159.68
CA MET A 19 32.17 19.68 -159.92
C MET A 19 32.48 20.01 -161.38
N LEU A 20 32.74 19.03 -162.25
CA LEU A 20 33.14 19.26 -163.65
C LEU A 20 31.98 19.22 -164.68
N ASN A 21 30.79 18.76 -164.32
CA ASN A 21 29.70 18.48 -165.28
C ASN A 21 28.49 19.46 -165.25
N LYS A 22 28.59 20.61 -164.57
CA LYS A 22 27.57 21.67 -164.62
C LYS A 22 28.16 23.07 -164.77
N THR A 23 28.87 23.28 -165.87
CA THR A 23 29.21 24.61 -166.38
C THR A 23 28.33 24.94 -167.59
N THR A 24 27.39 25.87 -167.44
CA THR A 24 26.87 26.66 -168.57
C THR A 24 27.29 28.10 -168.33
N LEU A 25 28.47 28.45 -168.84
CA LEU A 25 28.97 29.82 -168.91
C LEU A 25 28.10 30.61 -169.88
N VAL A 26 27.12 31.33 -169.35
CA VAL A 26 26.38 32.38 -170.07
C VAL A 26 26.96 33.71 -169.61
N THR A 27 27.75 34.33 -170.48
CA THR A 27 28.27 35.69 -170.28
C THR A 27 27.13 36.69 -170.45
N GLN A 28 26.49 37.08 -169.35
CA GLN A 28 25.63 38.26 -169.29
C GLN A 28 26.41 39.46 -168.74
N ARG A 29 26.27 40.58 -169.44
CA ARG A 29 26.84 41.89 -169.10
C ARG A 29 26.46 42.30 -167.67
N VAL A 30 27.48 42.64 -166.89
CA VAL A 30 27.40 43.05 -165.48
C VAL A 30 27.06 44.54 -165.38
N GLY A 31 26.04 44.87 -164.60
CA GLY A 31 25.75 46.22 -164.09
C GLY A 31 26.19 46.37 -162.63
N HIS A 32 26.50 47.59 -162.21
CA HIS A 32 27.22 47.91 -160.96
C HIS A 32 26.43 47.64 -159.64
N ASP A 33 25.15 47.31 -159.72
CA ASP A 33 24.26 47.13 -158.55
C ASP A 33 24.23 45.69 -157.98
N GLN A 34 24.88 44.70 -158.62
CA GLN A 34 24.86 43.29 -158.18
C GLN A 34 26.13 42.82 -157.43
N ILE A 35 27.13 43.70 -157.24
CA ILE A 35 28.37 43.38 -156.50
C ILE A 35 28.28 43.80 -155.02
N MET A 36 27.38 44.72 -154.66
CA MET A 36 27.23 45.17 -153.26
C MET A 36 26.42 44.16 -152.41
N ASP A 37 25.44 43.46 -152.99
CA ASP A 37 24.57 42.55 -152.22
C ASP A 37 25.21 41.19 -151.86
N ILE A 38 26.27 40.77 -152.55
CA ILE A 38 26.99 39.51 -152.22
C ILE A 38 28.09 39.76 -151.18
N GLY A 39 28.67 40.95 -151.14
CA GLY A 39 29.69 41.35 -150.16
C GLY A 39 29.14 41.45 -148.73
N ASP A 40 27.92 41.96 -148.56
CA ASP A 40 27.31 42.14 -147.24
C ASP A 40 26.77 40.82 -146.63
N SER A 41 26.43 39.82 -147.45
CA SER A 41 25.90 38.54 -146.94
C SER A 41 26.96 37.63 -146.30
N ILE A 42 28.23 37.73 -146.71
CA ILE A 42 29.31 36.84 -146.22
C ILE A 42 29.98 37.40 -144.96
N LEU A 43 30.03 38.73 -144.78
CA LEU A 43 30.60 39.36 -143.59
C LEU A 43 29.65 39.31 -142.37
N ALA A 44 28.34 39.19 -142.56
CA ALA A 44 27.37 39.06 -141.48
C ALA A 44 27.39 37.67 -140.81
N ALA A 45 27.67 36.59 -141.57
CA ALA A 45 27.64 35.22 -141.05
C ALA A 45 28.90 34.81 -140.26
N SER A 46 30.05 35.47 -140.45
CA SER A 46 31.30 35.10 -139.75
C SER A 46 31.53 35.83 -138.42
N ARG A 47 30.70 36.83 -138.05
CA ARG A 47 30.83 37.56 -136.78
C ARG A 47 29.94 37.04 -135.65
N THR A 48 28.95 36.21 -135.94
CA THR A 48 27.98 35.73 -134.94
C THR A 48 28.45 34.47 -134.20
N ASP A 49 29.20 33.58 -134.84
CA ASP A 49 29.54 32.28 -134.24
C ASP A 49 30.70 32.36 -133.22
N ASP A 50 31.71 33.20 -133.46
CA ASP A 50 32.85 33.38 -132.53
C ASP A 50 32.49 34.18 -131.25
N HIS A 51 31.43 34.99 -131.30
CA HIS A 51 30.99 35.78 -130.14
C HIS A 51 30.17 34.93 -129.16
N SER A 52 29.31 34.04 -129.67
CA SER A 52 28.49 33.16 -128.84
C SER A 52 29.30 32.12 -128.06
N ASP A 53 30.39 31.61 -128.64
CA ASP A 53 31.21 30.59 -127.97
C ASP A 53 32.17 31.19 -126.94
N ARG A 54 32.65 32.44 -127.15
CA ARG A 54 33.37 33.19 -126.12
C ARG A 54 32.49 33.58 -124.95
N GLU A 55 31.24 33.96 -125.20
CA GLU A 55 30.27 34.27 -124.14
C GLU A 55 29.91 33.04 -123.32
N ARG A 56 29.73 31.86 -123.94
CA ARG A 56 29.52 30.61 -123.21
C ARG A 56 30.72 30.22 -122.36
N ALA A 57 31.95 30.30 -122.89
CA ALA A 57 33.15 30.00 -122.12
C ALA A 57 33.37 30.98 -120.95
N MET A 58 33.05 32.26 -121.14
CA MET A 58 33.06 33.25 -120.06
C MET A 58 31.97 32.98 -119.02
N GLN A 59 30.76 32.62 -119.43
CA GLN A 59 29.68 32.21 -118.53
C GLN A 59 30.05 30.97 -117.73
N GLU A 60 30.60 29.94 -118.36
CA GLU A 60 31.07 28.72 -117.67
C GLU A 60 32.22 29.00 -116.69
N ALA A 61 33.15 29.90 -117.03
CA ALA A 61 34.22 30.32 -116.14
C ALA A 61 33.70 31.16 -114.96
N VAL A 62 32.70 32.02 -115.20
CA VAL A 62 32.01 32.79 -114.15
C VAL A 62 31.21 31.86 -113.25
N GLU A 63 30.45 30.90 -113.79
CA GLU A 63 29.73 29.88 -113.02
C GLU A 63 30.69 28.98 -112.23
N ALA A 64 31.85 28.62 -112.79
CA ALA A 64 32.88 27.87 -112.07
C ALA A 64 33.52 28.70 -110.94
N ALA A 65 33.72 30.00 -111.14
CA ALA A 65 34.21 30.92 -110.12
C ALA A 65 33.16 31.18 -109.03
N GLU A 66 31.89 31.37 -109.40
CA GLU A 66 30.75 31.53 -108.49
C GLU A 66 30.50 30.25 -107.68
N THR A 67 30.60 29.07 -108.30
CA THR A 67 30.48 27.80 -107.57
C THR A 67 31.64 27.57 -106.61
N ARG A 68 32.86 28.01 -106.94
CA ARG A 68 34.00 28.00 -106.01
C ARG A 68 33.81 29.00 -104.87
N ALA A 69 33.45 30.24 -105.18
CA ALA A 69 33.18 31.28 -104.19
C ALA A 69 32.03 30.91 -103.25
N THR A 70 30.95 30.31 -103.77
CA THR A 70 29.83 29.81 -102.95
C THR A 70 30.23 28.60 -102.10
N ARG A 71 31.12 27.72 -102.58
CA ARG A 71 31.66 26.61 -101.77
C ARG A 71 32.57 27.13 -100.65
N GLU A 72 33.43 28.08 -100.93
CA GLU A 72 34.30 28.73 -99.93
C GLU A 72 33.48 29.51 -98.90
N LEU A 73 32.47 30.27 -99.34
CA LEU A 73 31.56 30.99 -98.45
C LEU A 73 30.72 30.04 -97.59
N ARG A 74 30.22 28.93 -98.17
CA ARG A 74 29.55 27.87 -97.39
C ARG A 74 30.49 27.19 -96.40
N ALA A 75 31.75 26.97 -96.76
CA ALA A 75 32.75 26.39 -95.87
C ALA A 75 33.13 27.36 -94.73
N ALA A 76 33.30 28.65 -95.03
CA ALA A 76 33.54 29.70 -94.04
C ALA A 76 32.35 29.87 -93.08
N LEU A 77 31.12 29.87 -93.59
CA LEU A 77 29.91 29.89 -92.77
C LEU A 77 29.79 28.65 -91.88
N ARG A 78 30.19 27.46 -92.37
CA ARG A 78 30.22 26.24 -91.56
C ARG A 78 31.25 26.35 -90.43
N ARG A 79 32.48 26.81 -90.73
CA ARG A 79 33.54 27.03 -89.73
C ARG A 79 33.11 28.05 -88.68
N GLN A 80 32.52 29.17 -89.10
CA GLN A 80 32.04 30.18 -88.18
C GLN A 80 30.88 29.66 -87.31
N ARG A 81 30.00 28.81 -87.85
CA ARG A 81 28.94 28.16 -87.06
C ARG A 81 29.53 27.20 -86.03
N THR A 82 30.49 26.36 -86.42
CA THR A 82 31.15 25.44 -85.47
C THR A 82 31.91 26.19 -84.39
N GLU A 83 32.64 27.26 -84.73
CA GLU A 83 33.32 28.11 -83.75
C GLU A 83 32.33 28.76 -82.77
N LYS A 84 31.21 29.29 -83.27
CA LYS A 84 30.15 29.85 -82.40
C LYS A 84 29.49 28.80 -81.52
N ASP A 85 29.24 27.61 -82.05
CA ASP A 85 28.66 26.51 -81.29
C ASP A 85 29.63 26.03 -80.20
N GLU A 86 30.94 25.95 -80.49
CA GLU A 86 31.97 25.66 -79.51
C GLU A 86 32.12 26.75 -78.44
N GLU A 87 32.07 28.03 -78.82
CA GLU A 87 32.08 29.13 -77.86
C GLU A 87 30.83 29.10 -76.98
N ARG A 88 29.67 28.78 -77.55
CA ARG A 88 28.41 28.60 -76.83
C ARG A 88 28.49 27.43 -75.86
N THR A 89 29.00 26.27 -76.27
CA THR A 89 29.15 25.11 -75.36
C THR A 89 30.12 25.43 -74.23
N ARG A 90 31.27 26.04 -74.52
CA ARG A 90 32.24 26.49 -73.49
C ARG A 90 31.61 27.50 -72.53
N ALA A 91 30.79 28.44 -73.01
CA ALA A 91 30.10 29.40 -72.15
C ALA A 91 29.05 28.71 -71.27
N LEU A 92 28.27 27.78 -71.83
CA LEU A 92 27.27 26.99 -71.09
C LEU A 92 27.94 26.10 -70.03
N GLU A 93 29.07 25.47 -70.33
CA GLU A 93 29.84 24.68 -69.37
C GLU A 93 30.35 25.53 -68.21
N LYS A 94 30.90 26.72 -68.50
CA LYS A 94 31.31 27.67 -67.45
C LYS A 94 30.13 28.10 -66.58
N GLN A 95 28.97 28.36 -67.17
CA GLN A 95 27.76 28.70 -66.42
C GLN A 95 27.26 27.54 -65.56
N LYS A 96 27.21 26.31 -66.10
CA LYS A 96 26.86 25.10 -65.35
C LYS A 96 27.78 24.89 -64.18
N TRP A 97 29.09 24.96 -64.40
CA TRP A 97 30.09 24.82 -63.35
C TRP A 97 29.93 25.88 -62.25
N TYR A 98 29.69 27.14 -62.62
CA TYR A 98 29.44 28.20 -61.66
C TYR A 98 28.14 27.96 -60.87
N ALA A 99 27.07 27.55 -61.54
CA ALA A 99 25.79 27.24 -60.90
C ALA A 99 25.89 26.04 -59.95
N GLU A 100 26.59 24.97 -60.33
CA GLU A 100 26.87 23.81 -59.49
C GLU A 100 27.68 24.22 -58.25
N ARG A 101 28.72 25.05 -58.43
CA ARG A 101 29.52 25.57 -57.32
C ARG A 101 28.71 26.46 -56.38
N LEU A 102 27.81 27.28 -56.92
CA LEU A 102 26.90 28.09 -56.11
C LEU A 102 25.91 27.22 -55.35
N ALA A 103 25.29 26.23 -56.01
CA ALA A 103 24.37 25.28 -55.40
C ALA A 103 25.03 24.51 -54.25
N ALA A 104 26.27 24.04 -54.43
CA ALA A 104 27.04 23.37 -53.40
C ALA A 104 27.35 24.28 -52.20
N ARG A 105 27.60 25.58 -52.43
CA ARG A 105 27.80 26.56 -51.35
C ARG A 105 26.49 26.79 -50.59
N VAL A 106 25.38 26.95 -51.30
CA VAL A 106 24.05 27.15 -50.70
C VAL A 106 23.65 25.92 -49.88
N SER A 107 23.88 24.70 -50.38
CA SER A 107 23.59 23.48 -49.63
C SER A 107 24.42 23.40 -48.35
N GLN A 108 25.74 23.67 -48.42
CA GLN A 108 26.59 23.70 -47.23
C GLN A 108 26.14 24.75 -46.21
N GLN A 109 25.69 25.92 -46.64
CA GLN A 109 25.17 26.94 -45.74
C GLN A 109 23.86 26.51 -45.08
N ARG A 110 22.95 25.90 -45.85
CA ARG A 110 21.70 25.34 -45.32
C ARG A 110 21.98 24.25 -44.30
N ASP A 111 22.85 23.30 -44.63
CA ASP A 111 23.17 22.17 -43.76
C ASP A 111 23.82 22.66 -42.45
N ARG A 112 24.65 23.72 -42.50
CA ARG A 112 25.18 24.38 -41.29
C ARG A 112 24.08 25.04 -40.46
N ALA A 113 23.15 25.78 -41.09
CA ALA A 113 22.06 26.43 -40.38
C ALA A 113 21.09 25.41 -39.76
N GLU A 114 20.79 24.32 -40.48
CA GLU A 114 20.00 23.20 -39.97
C GLU A 114 20.71 22.49 -38.82
N ALA A 115 22.02 22.28 -38.90
CA ALA A 115 22.80 21.70 -37.82
C ALA A 115 22.76 22.55 -36.55
N GLU A 116 22.87 23.89 -36.65
CA GLU A 116 22.75 24.77 -35.48
C GLU A 116 21.33 24.76 -34.90
N ARG A 117 20.28 24.81 -35.75
CA ARG A 117 18.89 24.67 -35.29
C ARG A 117 18.65 23.34 -34.55
N VAL A 118 19.17 22.24 -35.09
CA VAL A 118 19.05 20.92 -34.45
C VAL A 118 19.81 20.88 -33.12
N LYS A 119 20.98 21.53 -33.01
CA LYS A 119 21.70 21.63 -31.74
C LYS A 119 20.93 22.44 -30.71
N GLU A 120 20.36 23.58 -31.10
CA GLU A 120 19.54 24.43 -30.21
C GLU A 120 18.31 23.67 -29.72
N LEU A 121 17.57 23.01 -30.62
CA LEU A 121 16.42 22.18 -30.25
C LEU A 121 16.82 21.02 -29.33
N ARG A 122 17.97 20.38 -29.54
CA ARG A 122 18.48 19.34 -28.64
C ARG A 122 18.80 19.88 -27.24
N LYS A 123 19.31 21.10 -27.14
CA LYS A 123 19.56 21.74 -25.85
C LYS A 123 18.26 22.04 -25.12
N GLN A 124 17.30 22.67 -25.80
CA GLN A 124 15.97 22.97 -25.23
C GLN A 124 15.26 21.70 -24.76
N LEU A 125 15.21 20.67 -25.61
CA LEU A 125 14.63 19.37 -25.23
C LEU A 125 15.43 18.67 -24.14
N GLY A 126 16.73 18.96 -23.98
CA GLY A 126 17.55 18.47 -22.88
C GLY A 126 17.18 19.15 -21.57
N GLU A 127 17.07 20.47 -21.58
CA GLU A 127 16.66 21.30 -20.45
C GLU A 127 15.25 20.93 -19.97
N GLU A 128 14.27 20.85 -20.89
CA GLU A 128 12.89 20.45 -20.55
C GLU A 128 12.82 19.04 -19.95
N LYS A 129 13.66 18.10 -20.44
CA LYS A 129 13.74 16.76 -19.86
C LYS A 129 14.34 16.77 -18.46
N GLU A 130 15.41 17.53 -18.25
CA GLU A 130 16.02 17.66 -16.92
C GLU A 130 15.06 18.32 -15.93
N GLU A 131 14.35 19.37 -16.33
CA GLU A 131 13.32 20.02 -15.51
C GLU A 131 12.17 19.07 -15.18
N ALA A 132 11.66 18.34 -16.17
CA ALA A 132 10.61 17.34 -15.95
C ALA A 132 11.07 16.24 -14.98
N LEU A 133 12.32 15.77 -15.11
CA LEU A 133 12.89 14.80 -14.18
C LEU A 133 13.03 15.39 -12.78
N ARG A 134 13.53 16.61 -12.63
CA ARG A 134 13.64 17.28 -11.32
C ARG A 134 12.29 17.41 -10.64
N ASN A 135 11.27 17.89 -11.35
CA ASN A 135 9.91 18.03 -10.81
C ASN A 135 9.35 16.67 -10.38
N GLN A 136 9.52 15.62 -11.18
CA GLN A 136 9.11 14.26 -10.81
C GLN A 136 9.83 13.74 -9.57
N TRP A 137 11.13 14.03 -9.45
CA TRP A 137 11.91 13.66 -8.27
C TRP A 137 11.41 14.40 -7.02
N GLU A 138 11.18 15.71 -7.12
CA GLU A 138 10.63 16.51 -6.02
C GLU A 138 9.24 16.02 -5.59
N GLU A 139 8.35 15.74 -6.53
CA GLU A 139 7.02 15.16 -6.25
C GLU A 139 7.14 13.78 -5.59
N CYS A 140 8.05 12.93 -6.07
CA CYS A 140 8.27 11.62 -5.46
C CYS A 140 8.82 11.73 -4.03
N GLU A 141 9.76 12.64 -3.77
CA GLU A 141 10.27 12.88 -2.42
C GLU A 141 9.17 13.41 -1.50
N ARG A 142 8.35 14.36 -1.96
CA ARG A 142 7.19 14.85 -1.20
C ARG A 142 6.21 13.73 -0.86
N LEU A 143 5.86 12.88 -1.83
CA LEU A 143 4.96 11.75 -1.58
C LEU A 143 5.57 10.73 -0.61
N LYS A 144 6.90 10.52 -0.63
CA LYS A 144 7.58 9.68 0.35
C LYS A 144 7.52 10.29 1.74
N GLU A 145 7.76 11.59 1.87
CA GLU A 145 7.66 12.31 3.16
C GLU A 145 6.25 12.21 3.73
N GLU A 146 5.22 12.53 2.93
CA GLU A 146 3.82 12.42 3.33
C GLU A 146 3.46 10.98 3.75
N ALA A 147 3.89 9.96 2.99
CA ALA A 147 3.66 8.57 3.34
C ALA A 147 4.37 8.13 4.64
N VAL A 148 5.59 8.63 4.89
CA VAL A 148 6.33 8.36 6.13
C VAL A 148 5.65 9.04 7.33
N GLU A 149 5.15 10.26 7.16
CA GLU A 149 4.41 10.98 8.20
C GLU A 149 3.09 10.27 8.54
N GLU A 150 2.33 9.84 7.53
CA GLU A 150 1.12 9.05 7.72
C GLU A 150 1.41 7.72 8.43
N ALA A 151 2.46 7.00 8.01
CA ALA A 151 2.88 5.77 8.67
C ALA A 151 3.29 6.01 10.12
N CYS A 152 4.04 7.08 10.41
CA CYS A 152 4.45 7.44 11.76
C CYS A 152 3.26 7.82 12.64
N THR A 153 2.29 8.58 12.13
CA THR A 153 1.10 8.96 12.88
C THR A 153 0.19 7.76 13.15
N ALA A 154 0.01 6.87 12.17
CA ALA A 154 -0.72 5.61 12.34
C ALA A 154 -0.05 4.71 13.38
N LEU A 155 1.28 4.57 13.34
CA LEU A 155 2.04 3.79 14.31
C LEU A 155 1.96 4.40 15.71
N ARG A 156 2.07 5.72 15.85
CA ARG A 156 1.88 6.42 17.14
C ARG A 156 0.48 6.19 17.72
N LYS A 157 -0.57 6.15 16.89
CA LYS A 157 -1.94 5.83 17.34
C LYS A 157 -2.03 4.39 17.86
N ARG A 158 -1.55 3.41 17.07
CA ARG A 158 -1.52 1.99 17.47
C ARG A 158 -0.78 1.79 18.79
N LEU A 159 0.41 2.38 18.94
CA LEU A 159 1.17 2.30 20.18
C LEU A 159 0.39 2.89 21.36
N ARG A 160 -0.27 4.04 21.21
CA ARG A 160 -1.10 4.61 22.28
C ARG A 160 -2.25 3.69 22.69
N ASP A 161 -2.91 3.07 21.72
CA ASP A 161 -4.01 2.13 21.96
C ASP A 161 -3.50 0.86 22.66
N GLU A 162 -2.38 0.31 22.21
CA GLU A 162 -1.69 -0.82 22.85
C GLU A 162 -1.28 -0.48 24.30
N PHE A 163 -0.65 0.68 24.51
CA PHE A 163 -0.29 1.15 25.85
C PHE A 163 -1.50 1.36 26.76
N ALA A 164 -2.63 1.84 26.22
CA ALA A 164 -3.85 2.01 27.00
C ALA A 164 -4.38 0.64 27.48
N VAL A 165 -4.44 -0.34 26.58
CA VAL A 165 -4.87 -1.70 26.90
C VAL A 165 -3.91 -2.38 27.88
N GLU A 166 -2.60 -2.25 27.70
CA GLU A 166 -1.60 -2.80 28.62
C GLU A 166 -1.68 -2.16 30.00
N ARG A 167 -1.86 -0.83 30.06
CA ARG A 167 -2.05 -0.11 31.31
C ARG A 167 -3.32 -0.57 32.03
N GLU A 168 -4.43 -0.72 31.33
CA GLU A 168 -5.68 -1.21 31.91
C GLU A 168 -5.55 -2.64 32.45
N LYS A 169 -4.89 -3.53 31.70
CA LYS A 169 -4.59 -4.90 32.15
C LYS A 169 -3.72 -4.89 33.42
N ALA A 170 -2.65 -4.10 33.44
CA ALA A 170 -1.77 -3.98 34.59
C ALA A 170 -2.50 -3.44 35.84
N ILE A 171 -3.39 -2.45 35.66
CA ILE A 171 -4.24 -1.94 36.75
C ILE A 171 -5.21 -3.01 37.23
N ALA A 172 -5.87 -3.74 36.33
CA ALA A 172 -6.77 -4.84 36.67
C ALA A 172 -6.07 -5.95 37.45
N ASP A 173 -4.88 -6.36 37.02
CA ASP A 173 -4.08 -7.38 37.71
C ASP A 173 -3.61 -6.91 39.09
N ALA A 174 -3.14 -5.67 39.20
CA ALA A 174 -2.78 -5.08 40.49
C ALA A 174 -3.97 -5.02 41.46
N LEU A 175 -5.15 -4.61 40.97
CA LEU A 175 -6.38 -4.60 41.76
C LEU A 175 -6.84 -6.02 42.15
N ARG A 176 -6.68 -7.00 41.27
CA ARG A 176 -7.00 -8.41 41.56
C ARG A 176 -6.12 -8.94 42.69
N ILE A 177 -4.80 -8.75 42.59
CA ILE A 177 -3.85 -9.16 43.62
C ILE A 177 -4.14 -8.45 44.95
N ALA A 178 -4.43 -7.14 44.91
CA ALA A 178 -4.77 -6.38 46.10
C ALA A 178 -6.06 -6.88 46.77
N ARG A 179 -7.10 -7.19 45.99
CA ARG A 179 -8.37 -7.76 46.48
C ARG A 179 -8.17 -9.14 47.09
N GLU A 180 -7.42 -10.02 46.44
CA GLU A 180 -7.10 -11.35 46.97
C GLU A 180 -6.29 -11.25 48.27
N GLY A 181 -5.29 -10.35 48.31
CA GLY A 181 -4.50 -10.09 49.51
C GLY A 181 -5.31 -9.46 50.65
N PHE A 182 -6.32 -8.64 50.34
CA PHE A 182 -7.25 -8.11 51.34
C PHE A 182 -8.16 -9.21 51.89
N LYS A 183 -8.76 -10.03 51.02
CA LYS A 183 -9.61 -11.16 51.44
C LYS A 183 -8.88 -12.15 52.34
N LYS A 184 -7.62 -12.48 52.02
CA LYS A 184 -6.79 -13.35 52.88
C LYS A 184 -6.56 -12.73 54.26
N ARG A 185 -6.16 -11.45 54.31
CA ARG A 185 -5.98 -10.72 55.58
C ARG A 185 -7.27 -10.65 56.39
N GLU A 186 -8.40 -10.40 55.74
CA GLU A 186 -9.71 -10.38 56.38
C GLU A 186 -10.06 -11.76 56.97
N GLN A 187 -9.85 -12.84 56.22
CA GLN A 187 -10.05 -14.20 56.71
C GLN A 187 -9.13 -14.54 57.88
N ASP A 188 -7.86 -14.16 57.81
CA ASP A 188 -6.89 -14.38 58.90
C ASP A 188 -7.29 -13.62 60.16
N VAL A 189 -7.76 -12.37 60.03
CA VAL A 189 -8.25 -11.57 61.15
C VAL A 189 -9.51 -12.20 61.75
N ILE A 190 -10.48 -12.60 60.93
CA ILE A 190 -11.70 -13.29 61.39
C ILE A 190 -11.34 -14.61 62.11
N ALA A 191 -10.37 -15.36 61.61
CA ALA A 191 -9.94 -16.61 62.24
C ALA A 191 -9.30 -16.36 63.61
N ARG A 192 -8.42 -15.35 63.71
CA ARG A 192 -7.79 -14.96 64.98
C ARG A 192 -8.81 -14.46 66.01
N THR A 193 -9.72 -13.57 65.61
CA THR A 193 -10.74 -13.06 66.52
C THR A 193 -11.70 -14.15 66.97
N ARG A 194 -12.04 -15.11 66.10
CA ARG A 194 -12.81 -16.29 66.51
C ARG A 194 -12.09 -17.11 67.57
N GLN A 195 -10.80 -17.38 67.39
CA GLN A 195 -10.00 -18.12 68.38
C GLN A 195 -9.93 -17.36 69.70
N GLU A 196 -9.69 -16.05 69.68
CA GLU A 196 -9.68 -15.21 70.88
C GLU A 196 -11.03 -15.26 71.61
N CYS A 197 -12.15 -15.11 70.89
CA CYS A 197 -13.49 -15.21 71.47
C CYS A 197 -13.79 -16.61 72.02
N GLU A 198 -13.35 -17.68 71.34
CA GLU A 198 -13.52 -19.06 71.81
C GLU A 198 -12.71 -19.32 73.09
N GLU A 199 -11.49 -18.81 73.19
CA GLU A 199 -10.66 -18.90 74.39
C GLU A 199 -11.26 -18.12 75.56
N GLU A 200 -11.71 -16.88 75.34
CA GLU A 200 -12.40 -16.08 76.34
C GLU A 200 -13.68 -16.77 76.82
N ALA A 201 -14.49 -17.30 75.89
CA ALA A 201 -15.70 -18.05 76.21
C ALA A 201 -15.39 -19.33 77.00
N ARG A 202 -14.29 -20.03 76.68
CA ARG A 202 -13.85 -21.22 77.43
C ARG A 202 -13.45 -20.86 78.85
N LEU A 203 -12.65 -19.81 79.04
CA LEU A 203 -12.22 -19.34 80.36
C LEU A 203 -13.42 -18.92 81.22
N GLU A 204 -14.38 -18.21 80.63
CA GLU A 204 -15.60 -17.82 81.32
C GLU A 204 -16.48 -19.03 81.66
N ALA A 205 -16.61 -20.00 80.76
CA ALA A 205 -17.32 -21.26 81.02
C ALA A 205 -16.66 -22.07 82.15
N GLU A 206 -15.32 -22.13 82.19
CA GLU A 206 -14.56 -22.75 83.28
C GLU A 206 -14.80 -22.04 84.62
N ARG A 207 -14.80 -20.69 84.62
CA ARG A 207 -15.10 -19.88 85.80
C ARG A 207 -16.50 -20.16 86.33
N VAL A 208 -17.50 -20.14 85.45
CA VAL A 208 -18.90 -20.41 85.81
C VAL A 208 -19.07 -21.84 86.30
N ALA A 209 -18.44 -22.82 85.64
CA ALA A 209 -18.47 -24.22 86.08
C ALA A 209 -17.86 -24.40 87.48
N ALA A 210 -16.77 -23.68 87.80
CA ALA A 210 -16.18 -23.70 89.14
C ALA A 210 -17.12 -23.09 90.20
N LEU A 211 -17.78 -21.97 89.88
CA LEU A 211 -18.78 -21.35 90.76
C LEU A 211 -19.97 -22.30 91.00
N HIS A 212 -20.55 -22.85 89.94
CA HIS A 212 -21.65 -23.82 90.04
C HIS A 212 -21.24 -25.05 90.85
N LYS A 213 -20.02 -25.57 90.66
CA LYS A 213 -19.52 -26.70 91.45
C LYS A 213 -19.42 -26.35 92.94
N ALA A 214 -18.92 -25.17 93.28
CA ALA A 214 -18.85 -24.71 94.67
C ALA A 214 -20.25 -24.55 95.29
N GLU A 215 -21.23 -24.05 94.54
CA GLU A 215 -22.62 -23.96 94.97
C GLU A 215 -23.25 -25.34 95.20
N VAL A 216 -23.05 -26.27 94.25
CA VAL A 216 -23.51 -27.66 94.37
C VAL A 216 -22.87 -28.34 95.58
N ASP A 217 -21.57 -28.18 95.81
CA ASP A 217 -20.87 -28.72 96.98
C ASP A 217 -21.41 -28.11 98.29
N GLY A 218 -21.71 -26.81 98.30
CA GLY A 218 -22.36 -26.13 99.43
C GLY A 218 -23.76 -26.66 99.72
N LEU A 219 -24.58 -26.87 98.69
CA LEU A 219 -25.91 -27.47 98.79
C LEU A 219 -25.84 -28.91 99.26
N ASN A 220 -24.90 -29.71 98.73
CA ASN A 220 -24.67 -31.09 99.15
C ASN A 220 -24.24 -31.16 100.62
N LEU A 221 -23.39 -30.24 101.08
CA LEU A 221 -23.03 -30.14 102.49
C LEU A 221 -24.25 -29.84 103.35
N ARG A 222 -25.08 -28.85 102.97
CA ARG A 222 -26.32 -28.51 103.66
C ARG A 222 -27.27 -29.70 103.71
N TYR A 223 -27.43 -30.42 102.61
CA TYR A 223 -28.21 -31.64 102.52
C TYR A 223 -27.68 -32.71 103.48
N SER A 224 -26.37 -32.97 103.49
CA SER A 224 -25.77 -33.96 104.40
C SER A 224 -25.93 -33.62 105.89
N ILE A 225 -25.87 -32.33 106.24
CA ILE A 225 -26.11 -31.86 107.61
C ILE A 225 -27.58 -32.08 107.98
N LEU A 226 -28.50 -31.74 107.07
CA LEU A 226 -29.92 -31.91 107.28
C LEU A 226 -30.29 -33.39 107.42
N GLU A 227 -29.72 -34.25 106.58
CA GLU A 227 -29.86 -35.70 106.63
C GLU A 227 -29.35 -36.27 107.97
N ARG A 228 -28.18 -35.82 108.44
CA ARG A 228 -27.67 -36.22 109.77
C ARG A 228 -28.59 -35.78 110.91
N LYS A 229 -29.12 -34.55 110.86
CA LYS A 229 -30.09 -34.05 111.85
C LYS A 229 -31.38 -34.88 111.80
N TYR A 230 -31.91 -35.11 110.61
CA TYR A 230 -33.09 -35.94 110.40
C TYR A 230 -32.90 -37.35 110.97
N ASN A 231 -31.76 -38.00 110.70
CA ASN A 231 -31.46 -39.32 111.22
C ASN A 231 -31.33 -39.34 112.76
N LYS A 232 -30.79 -38.28 113.37
CA LYS A 232 -30.75 -38.12 114.83
C LYS A 232 -32.15 -37.99 115.42
N GLU A 233 -33.01 -37.17 114.81
CA GLU A 233 -34.41 -37.01 115.23
C GLU A 233 -35.20 -38.30 115.05
N LEU A 234 -34.96 -39.03 113.95
CA LEU A 234 -35.56 -40.33 113.73
C LEU A 234 -35.13 -41.35 114.81
N ALA A 235 -33.85 -41.39 115.15
CA ALA A 235 -33.34 -42.25 116.23
C ALA A 235 -33.85 -41.82 117.62
N HIS A 236 -34.02 -40.52 117.86
CA HIS A 236 -34.63 -40.00 119.08
C HIS A 236 -36.10 -40.41 119.17
N LYS A 237 -36.87 -40.22 118.10
CA LYS A 237 -38.27 -40.68 117.98
C LYS A 237 -38.37 -42.18 118.25
N GLN A 238 -37.52 -43.00 117.63
CA GLN A 238 -37.52 -44.45 117.86
C GLN A 238 -37.22 -44.82 119.32
N ARG A 239 -36.33 -44.08 120.01
CA ARG A 239 -36.09 -44.28 121.45
C ARG A 239 -37.29 -43.91 122.29
N VAL A 240 -37.88 -42.74 122.06
CA VAL A 240 -39.10 -42.30 122.76
C VAL A 240 -40.25 -43.28 122.53
N GLU A 241 -40.43 -43.78 121.31
CA GLU A 241 -41.44 -44.81 121.01
C GLU A 241 -41.18 -46.12 121.75
N LYS A 242 -39.91 -46.54 121.89
CA LYS A 242 -39.55 -47.72 122.70
C LYS A 242 -39.82 -47.49 124.18
N ASP A 243 -39.40 -46.36 124.74
CA ASP A 243 -39.63 -46.00 126.13
C ASP A 243 -41.14 -45.91 126.44
N PHE A 244 -41.91 -45.33 125.51
CA PHE A 244 -43.36 -45.26 125.62
C PHE A 244 -44.02 -46.65 125.60
N ARG A 245 -43.56 -47.57 124.73
CA ARG A 245 -44.03 -48.96 124.73
C ARG A 245 -43.68 -49.68 126.03
N ALA A 246 -42.45 -49.52 126.53
CA ALA A 246 -42.05 -50.09 127.82
C ALA A 246 -42.92 -49.56 128.97
N LEU A 247 -43.23 -48.26 128.99
CA LEU A 247 -44.15 -47.67 129.97
C LEU A 247 -45.58 -48.25 129.85
N GLN A 248 -46.06 -48.47 128.62
CA GLN A 248 -47.35 -49.13 128.40
C GLN A 248 -47.36 -50.57 128.93
N GLU A 249 -46.30 -51.34 128.68
CA GLU A 249 -46.13 -52.70 129.20
C GLU A 249 -46.07 -52.72 130.74
N ASP A 250 -45.30 -51.82 131.35
CA ASP A 250 -45.20 -51.72 132.81
C ASP A 250 -46.51 -51.27 133.45
N TYR A 251 -47.25 -50.36 132.82
CA TYR A 251 -48.60 -50.02 133.25
C TYR A 251 -49.55 -51.22 133.13
N GLN A 252 -49.46 -51.99 132.04
CA GLN A 252 -50.26 -53.20 131.87
C GLN A 252 -49.94 -54.22 132.96
N ARG A 253 -48.66 -54.42 133.30
CA ARG A 253 -48.26 -55.22 134.46
C ARG A 253 -48.83 -54.69 135.78
N PHE A 254 -48.78 -53.37 136.02
CA PHE A 254 -49.39 -52.75 137.21
C PHE A 254 -50.90 -53.01 137.28
N MET A 255 -51.60 -52.90 136.15
CA MET A 255 -53.03 -53.22 136.05
C MET A 255 -53.31 -54.69 136.37
N ASP A 256 -52.48 -55.60 135.87
CA ASP A 256 -52.57 -57.04 136.15
C ASP A 256 -52.36 -57.36 137.64
N TYR A 257 -51.46 -56.63 138.32
CA TYR A 257 -51.21 -56.79 139.76
C TYR A 257 -52.27 -56.14 140.67
N THR A 258 -53.09 -55.23 140.16
CA THR A 258 -54.08 -54.47 140.95
C THR A 258 -55.53 -54.88 140.68
N ASP A 259 -55.74 -56.04 140.04
CA ASP A 259 -57.05 -56.55 139.59
C ASP A 259 -57.86 -55.50 138.81
N GLY A 260 -57.19 -54.55 138.16
CA GLY A 260 -57.79 -53.47 137.41
C GLY A 260 -58.63 -52.46 138.21
N ARG A 261 -58.60 -52.47 139.55
CA ARG A 261 -59.44 -51.58 140.37
C ARG A 261 -58.96 -50.12 140.45
N PHE A 262 -57.70 -49.86 140.15
CA PHE A 262 -57.10 -48.52 140.24
C PHE A 262 -56.63 -48.02 138.85
N HIS A 263 -57.55 -47.44 138.09
CA HIS A 263 -57.18 -46.68 136.90
C HIS A 263 -56.58 -45.33 137.32
N SER A 264 -55.28 -45.15 137.17
CA SER A 264 -54.73 -43.80 137.18
C SER A 264 -54.98 -43.19 135.79
N ASP A 265 -55.59 -42.01 135.75
CA ASP A 265 -55.78 -41.14 134.56
C ASP A 265 -54.47 -40.77 133.84
N TYR A 266 -53.35 -41.28 134.34
CA TYR A 266 -51.99 -40.92 133.99
C TYR A 266 -51.65 -41.27 132.54
N LEU A 267 -52.01 -42.47 132.05
CA LEU A 267 -51.75 -42.84 130.65
C LEU A 267 -52.70 -42.15 129.65
N MET A 268 -53.94 -41.86 130.04
CA MET A 268 -54.87 -41.11 129.18
C MET A 268 -54.41 -39.65 129.03
N ARG A 269 -53.89 -39.03 130.10
CA ARG A 269 -53.24 -37.71 130.03
C ARG A 269 -51.98 -37.73 129.17
N LEU A 270 -51.12 -38.75 129.28
CA LEU A 270 -49.92 -38.88 128.45
C LEU A 270 -50.26 -39.10 126.96
N ARG A 271 -51.30 -39.88 126.64
CA ARG A 271 -51.81 -40.05 125.27
C ARG A 271 -52.36 -38.72 124.71
N TYR A 272 -53.12 -37.98 125.52
CA TYR A 272 -53.64 -36.66 125.13
C TYR A 272 -52.51 -35.64 124.93
N MET A 273 -51.53 -35.60 125.83
CA MET A 273 -50.34 -34.74 125.69
C MET A 273 -49.48 -35.13 124.48
N GLY A 274 -49.27 -36.42 124.23
CA GLY A 274 -48.55 -36.91 123.05
C GLY A 274 -49.26 -36.54 121.75
N MET A 275 -50.60 -36.65 121.68
CA MET A 275 -51.38 -36.16 120.54
C MET A 275 -51.33 -34.64 120.39
N MET A 276 -51.31 -33.87 121.49
CA MET A 276 -51.17 -32.41 121.44
C MET A 276 -49.77 -31.96 121.02
N LEU A 277 -48.72 -32.72 121.38
CA LEU A 277 -47.34 -32.51 120.91
C LEU A 277 -47.16 -32.89 119.44
N ALA A 278 -47.84 -33.94 118.95
CA ALA A 278 -47.86 -34.30 117.54
C ALA A 278 -48.69 -33.33 116.67
N LYS A 279 -49.70 -32.66 117.27
CA LYS A 279 -50.49 -31.58 116.64
C LYS A 279 -49.81 -30.22 116.69
N LYS A 280 -48.88 -29.99 117.63
CA LYS A 280 -47.95 -28.87 117.52
C LYS A 280 -47.09 -29.17 116.31
N GLU A 281 -47.32 -28.43 115.23
CA GLU A 281 -46.47 -28.44 114.05
C GLU A 281 -45.02 -28.40 114.53
N ILE A 282 -44.30 -29.49 114.27
CA ILE A 282 -42.85 -29.57 114.46
C ILE A 282 -42.32 -28.29 113.83
N SER A 283 -41.68 -27.43 114.64
CA SER A 283 -41.20 -26.12 114.22
C SER A 283 -40.64 -26.28 112.82
N THR A 284 -41.34 -25.70 111.85
CA THR A 284 -40.94 -25.72 110.46
C THR A 284 -39.50 -25.26 110.46
N VAL A 285 -38.57 -26.16 110.13
CA VAL A 285 -37.20 -25.76 109.83
C VAL A 285 -37.34 -24.99 108.52
N THR A 286 -37.62 -23.70 108.62
CA THR A 286 -37.64 -22.80 107.48
C THR A 286 -36.20 -22.62 107.03
N TYR A 287 -36.02 -22.40 105.73
CA TYR A 287 -34.70 -22.25 105.12
C TYR A 287 -33.88 -21.09 105.73
N GLU A 288 -34.53 -20.19 106.48
CA GLU A 288 -34.00 -18.95 107.06
C GLU A 288 -33.11 -19.19 108.30
N ASP A 289 -33.30 -20.28 109.06
CA ASP A 289 -32.51 -20.55 110.29
C ASP A 289 -31.07 -21.05 110.02
N ILE A 290 -30.69 -21.21 108.75
CA ILE A 290 -29.37 -21.72 108.33
C ILE A 290 -28.47 -20.57 107.82
N GLU A 291 -29.00 -19.34 107.71
CA GLU A 291 -28.28 -18.23 107.08
C GLU A 291 -27.10 -17.61 107.87
N PRO A 292 -26.99 -17.63 109.22
CA PRO A 292 -25.96 -16.81 109.85
C PRO A 292 -24.54 -17.43 109.84
N ILE A 293 -24.33 -18.60 109.21
CA ILE A 293 -23.00 -19.23 109.17
C ILE A 293 -22.19 -18.81 107.92
N LEU A 294 -22.84 -18.30 106.86
CA LEU A 294 -22.14 -17.97 105.60
C LEU A 294 -21.65 -16.51 105.51
N ASP A 295 -22.18 -15.60 106.31
CA ASP A 295 -21.87 -14.16 106.20
C ASP A 295 -20.51 -13.75 106.82
N LYS A 296 -19.85 -14.67 107.54
CA LYS A 296 -18.52 -14.40 108.14
C LYS A 296 -17.33 -14.66 107.21
N ARG A 297 -17.53 -15.11 105.97
CA ARG A 297 -16.43 -15.37 105.01
C ARG A 297 -16.29 -14.35 103.87
N LYS A 298 -17.11 -13.30 103.83
CA LYS A 298 -16.99 -12.20 102.85
C LYS A 298 -16.26 -10.94 103.37
N LYS A 299 -15.62 -11.01 104.53
CA LYS A 299 -14.73 -9.95 105.05
C LYS A 299 -13.35 -10.52 105.41
N ALA A 300 -12.56 -10.81 104.38
CA ALA A 300 -11.10 -10.87 104.40
C ALA A 300 -10.61 -10.71 102.96
#